data_AF-A0A3R7B194-F1
#
_entry.id   AF-A0A3R7B194-F1
#
_cell.length_a   1.000
_cell.length_b   1.000
_cell.length_c   1.000
_cell.angle_alpha   90.00
_cell.angle_beta   90.00
_cell.angle_gamma   90.00
#
_symmetry.space_group_name_H-M   'P 1'
#
loop_
_entity.id
_entity.type
_entity.pdbx_description
1 polymer ?
#
loop_
_entity_poly.entity_id
_entity_poly.type
_entity_poly.pdbx_seq_one_letter_code
_entity_poly.pdbx_strand_id
1 'polypeptide(L)'
;MVKVIIALSALAVAATAGSVTELPESVTKLIDYSANPCDDFYQYASITDTAFFKIAIQNEAVLTKILSDNKTKLGEFYHSCLDTATLSSLGLTLLADSFKVIRSANTKLDLLVVAGELAKNNGIPAFVDIKASADAKDSTKNALFGVRSPQSLPHSYYIFPFDWSIIKADYKVYITSVLQLAGYTAEQAAANGFNVHDQSGGSNDWVGFTKLAYIDKTEALLNTTTLEDLRTIVEYKLIHASSIHLTPEFCTANWNLFGKKIDYEEVEPTRETFCVSQASSTVGELLGQYFFDAVWSADTAKTVDELAKALKSSFSTGIATADWLDNSTRASAQTKLSKLVHLVGGPEKPQLYPTLTLDSKSYLNNRWKISQVNIDTNLKLNGQPVDKRKFVMPPQESTAQYRYNMNQMEVPGGILQPPVFDVKY
;
A
#
# COMPACT_ATOMS: atom_id res chain seq x y z
N MET A 1 33.44 51.48 0.13
CA MET A 1 32.10 51.36 -0.47
C MET A 1 31.87 49.90 -0.82
N VAL A 2 31.02 49.17 -0.08
CA VAL A 2 30.70 47.77 -0.38
C VAL A 2 29.44 47.77 -1.25
N LYS A 3 29.53 47.26 -2.48
CA LYS A 3 28.35 47.03 -3.34
C LYS A 3 27.68 45.73 -2.89
N VAL A 4 26.60 45.86 -2.12
CA VAL A 4 25.67 44.74 -1.89
C VAL A 4 24.87 44.53 -3.17
N ILE A 5 25.19 43.48 -3.92
CA ILE A 5 24.39 43.06 -5.07
C ILE A 5 23.27 42.17 -4.51
N ILE A 6 22.10 42.76 -4.27
CA ILE A 6 20.90 42.00 -3.94
C ILE A 6 20.44 41.30 -5.23
N ALA A 7 20.41 39.97 -5.22
CA ALA A 7 19.91 39.19 -6.35
C ALA A 7 18.38 39.33 -6.43
N LEU A 8 17.89 40.17 -7.34
CA LEU A 8 16.45 40.40 -7.57
C LEU A 8 15.69 39.14 -8.09
N SER A 9 16.37 38.04 -8.42
CA SER A 9 15.78 36.85 -9.02
C SER A 9 14.73 36.16 -8.13
N ALA A 10 14.81 36.29 -6.81
CA ALA A 10 13.81 35.71 -5.89
C ALA A 10 12.44 36.40 -5.97
N LEU A 11 12.37 37.70 -6.30
CA LEU A 11 11.08 38.41 -6.42
C LEU A 11 10.35 38.16 -7.75
N ALA A 12 11.07 37.75 -8.80
CA ALA A 12 10.46 37.56 -10.12
C ALA A 12 9.49 36.35 -10.18
N VAL A 13 9.71 35.33 -9.35
CA VAL A 13 8.85 34.12 -9.30
C VAL A 13 7.57 34.39 -8.48
N ALA A 14 7.61 35.34 -7.55
CA ALA A 14 6.43 35.78 -6.78
C ALA A 14 5.41 36.57 -7.64
N ALA A 15 5.77 36.98 -8.86
CA ALA A 15 4.88 37.74 -9.75
C ALA A 15 3.91 36.86 -10.58
N THR A 16 4.12 35.53 -10.62
CA THR A 16 3.22 34.59 -11.33
C THR A 16 2.36 33.74 -10.40
N ALA A 17 2.70 33.66 -9.12
CA ALA A 17 1.72 33.31 -8.10
C ALA A 17 0.88 34.57 -7.85
N GLY A 18 -0.45 34.47 -7.88
CA GLY A 18 -1.30 35.60 -7.52
C GLY A 18 -0.96 36.06 -6.10
N SER A 19 -0.82 37.37 -5.89
CA SER A 19 -0.75 37.89 -4.53
C SER A 19 -2.09 37.62 -3.84
N VAL A 20 -2.11 36.65 -2.93
CA VAL A 20 -3.27 36.38 -2.05
C VAL A 20 -3.44 37.60 -1.16
N THR A 21 -4.31 38.53 -1.57
CA THR A 21 -4.53 39.80 -0.87
C THR A 21 -5.30 39.60 0.44
N GLU A 22 -6.09 38.53 0.54
CA GLU A 22 -6.83 38.12 1.73
C GLU A 22 -6.76 36.59 1.86
N LEU A 23 -6.40 36.10 3.05
CA LEU A 23 -6.45 34.67 3.37
C LEU A 23 -7.90 34.21 3.55
N PRO A 24 -8.26 32.95 3.23
CA PRO A 24 -9.60 32.42 3.48
C PRO A 24 -10.00 32.54 4.95
N GLU A 25 -11.29 32.77 5.22
CA GLU A 25 -11.81 32.91 6.59
C GLU A 25 -11.53 31.67 7.46
N SER A 26 -11.46 30.48 6.85
CA SER A 26 -11.08 29.22 7.49
C SER A 26 -9.62 29.19 7.96
N VAL A 27 -8.75 30.04 7.40
CA VAL A 27 -7.34 30.19 7.79
C VAL A 27 -7.20 31.32 8.80
N THR A 28 -7.79 32.50 8.55
CA THR A 28 -7.65 33.67 9.44
C THR A 28 -8.23 33.43 10.84
N LYS A 29 -9.24 32.57 10.97
CA LYS A 29 -9.79 32.11 12.26
C LYS A 29 -8.85 31.23 13.09
N LEU A 30 -7.81 30.66 12.48
CA LEU A 30 -6.86 29.78 13.17
C LEU A 30 -5.63 30.55 13.67
N ILE A 31 -5.18 31.58 12.96
CA ILE A 31 -3.93 32.31 13.22
C ILE A 31 -3.84 32.80 14.68
N ASP A 32 -2.75 32.42 15.36
CA ASP A 32 -2.35 33.00 16.64
C ASP A 32 -1.59 34.32 16.40
N TYR A 33 -2.34 35.43 16.33
CA TYR A 33 -1.79 36.77 16.18
C TYR A 33 -0.96 37.24 17.40
N SER A 34 -0.85 36.46 18.49
CA SER A 34 0.05 36.76 19.61
C SER A 34 1.47 36.23 19.40
N ALA A 35 1.63 35.21 18.55
CA ALA A 35 2.94 34.71 18.12
C ALA A 35 3.52 35.58 17.00
N ASN A 36 4.84 35.78 17.01
CA ASN A 36 5.53 36.45 15.91
C ASN A 36 5.88 35.43 14.81
N PRO A 37 5.38 35.58 13.56
CA PRO A 37 5.69 34.67 12.47
C PRO A 37 7.18 34.57 12.11
N CYS A 38 7.98 35.55 12.50
CA CYS A 38 9.44 35.53 12.33
C CYS A 38 10.18 34.73 13.41
N ASP A 39 9.54 34.49 14.56
CA ASP A 39 10.13 33.75 15.69
C ASP A 39 9.59 32.31 15.75
N ASP A 40 8.28 32.13 15.63
CA ASP A 40 7.62 30.83 15.53
C ASP A 40 6.42 30.89 14.54
N PHE A 41 6.68 30.51 13.29
CA PHE A 41 5.64 30.44 12.26
C PHE A 41 4.66 29.28 12.49
N TYR A 42 5.07 28.21 13.19
CA TYR A 42 4.20 27.06 13.46
C TYR A 42 3.12 27.43 14.49
N GLN A 43 3.52 28.12 15.56
CA GLN A 43 2.58 28.71 16.51
C GLN A 43 1.71 29.78 15.84
N TYR A 44 2.31 30.74 15.11
CA TYR A 44 1.55 31.80 14.43
C TYR A 44 0.47 31.28 13.49
N ALA A 45 0.81 30.29 12.65
CA ALA A 45 -0.16 29.69 11.73
C ALA A 45 -1.12 28.70 12.41
N SER A 46 -0.98 28.47 13.73
CA SER A 46 -1.73 27.50 14.53
C SER A 46 -1.89 26.15 13.84
N ILE A 47 -0.77 25.62 13.33
CA ILE A 47 -0.78 24.38 12.56
C ILE A 47 -1.15 23.24 13.51
N THR A 48 -2.43 22.85 13.49
CA THR A 48 -2.82 21.56 14.05
C THR A 48 -2.40 20.47 13.06
N ASP A 49 -1.66 19.47 13.51
CA ASP A 49 -1.14 18.34 12.70
C ASP A 49 -2.25 17.35 12.27
N THR A 50 -3.46 17.87 12.09
CA THR A 50 -4.71 17.15 11.84
C THR A 50 -5.26 17.37 10.44
N ALA A 51 -4.57 18.17 9.60
CA ALA A 51 -5.06 18.52 8.26
C ALA A 51 -5.30 17.29 7.38
N PHE A 52 -4.32 16.37 7.32
CA PHE A 52 -4.46 15.10 6.59
C PHE A 52 -5.51 14.18 7.22
N PHE A 53 -5.59 14.12 8.55
CA PHE A 53 -6.63 13.35 9.25
C PHE A 53 -8.05 13.87 8.97
N LYS A 54 -8.25 15.19 8.88
CA LYS A 54 -9.53 15.80 8.49
C LYS A 54 -9.94 15.39 7.08
N ILE A 55 -9.00 15.37 6.14
CA ILE A 55 -9.22 14.91 4.76
C ILE A 55 -9.52 13.40 4.73
N ALA A 56 -8.81 12.58 5.53
CA ALA A 56 -9.10 11.15 5.64
C ALA A 56 -10.53 10.90 6.14
N ILE A 57 -10.98 11.62 7.17
CA ILE A 57 -12.36 11.54 7.70
C ILE A 57 -13.40 11.99 6.65
N GLN A 58 -13.12 13.06 5.90
CA GLN A 58 -13.98 13.50 4.80
C GLN A 58 -14.10 12.42 3.71
N ASN A 59 -12.98 11.79 3.35
CA ASN A 59 -12.97 10.69 2.39
C ASN A 59 -13.73 9.47 2.91
N GLU A 60 -13.51 9.05 4.16
CA GLU A 60 -14.25 7.94 4.79
C GLU A 60 -15.77 8.19 4.77
N ALA A 61 -16.23 9.42 5.03
CA ALA A 61 -17.65 9.76 4.94
C ALA A 61 -18.22 9.63 3.52
N VAL A 62 -17.47 10.04 2.49
CA VAL A 62 -17.86 9.88 1.08
C VAL A 62 -17.87 8.39 0.68
N LEU A 63 -16.85 7.63 1.07
CA LEU A 63 -16.75 6.19 0.81
C LEU A 63 -17.90 5.43 1.49
N THR A 64 -18.20 5.73 2.75
CA THR A 64 -19.31 5.13 3.51
C THR A 64 -20.64 5.35 2.81
N LYS A 65 -20.88 6.56 2.28
CA LYS A 65 -22.07 6.85 1.48
C LYS A 65 -22.13 6.02 0.18
N ILE A 66 -21.03 5.97 -0.58
CA ILE A 66 -20.93 5.18 -1.83
C ILE A 66 -21.16 3.68 -1.59
N LEU A 67 -20.63 3.15 -0.49
CA LEU A 67 -20.80 1.75 -0.10
C LEU A 67 -22.25 1.46 0.34
N SER A 68 -22.91 2.43 0.98
CA SER A 68 -24.32 2.37 1.37
C SER A 68 -25.30 2.45 0.19
N ASP A 69 -24.91 3.12 -0.92
CA ASP A 69 -25.66 3.14 -2.19
C ASP A 69 -25.77 1.76 -2.87
N ASN A 70 -25.09 0.73 -2.33
CA ASN A 70 -25.23 -0.69 -2.69
C ASN A 70 -25.15 -1.00 -4.20
N LYS A 71 -24.18 -0.38 -4.91
CA LYS A 71 -23.92 -0.66 -6.33
C LYS A 71 -23.49 -2.12 -6.51
N THR A 72 -24.30 -2.94 -7.18
CA THR A 72 -24.23 -4.42 -7.26
C THR A 72 -22.92 -5.07 -6.78
N LYS A 73 -21.84 -5.01 -7.57
CA LYS A 73 -20.56 -5.68 -7.27
C LYS A 73 -19.83 -5.12 -6.03
N LEU A 74 -19.82 -3.79 -5.87
CA LEU A 74 -19.20 -3.13 -4.73
C LEU A 74 -20.01 -3.40 -3.45
N GLY A 75 -21.33 -3.39 -3.58
CA GLY A 75 -22.29 -3.78 -2.55
C GLY A 75 -22.09 -5.22 -2.10
N GLU A 76 -22.06 -6.19 -3.02
CA GLU A 76 -21.75 -7.61 -2.75
C GLU A 76 -20.46 -7.77 -1.93
N PHE A 77 -19.37 -7.10 -2.34
CA PHE A 77 -18.11 -7.12 -1.60
C PHE A 77 -18.28 -6.57 -0.17
N TYR A 78 -18.80 -5.35 -0.04
CA TYR A 78 -18.93 -4.64 1.23
C TYR A 78 -19.87 -5.37 2.22
N HIS A 79 -21.04 -5.81 1.75
CA HIS A 79 -22.01 -6.53 2.57
C HIS A 79 -21.49 -7.91 3.00
N SER A 80 -20.71 -8.59 2.15
CA SER A 80 -20.03 -9.83 2.57
C SER A 80 -19.03 -9.59 3.70
N CYS A 81 -18.33 -8.45 3.67
CA CYS A 81 -17.43 -8.08 4.77
C CYS A 81 -18.19 -7.78 6.07
N LEU A 82 -19.31 -7.06 6.00
CA LEU A 82 -20.14 -6.73 7.17
C LEU A 82 -20.78 -7.97 7.84
N ASP A 83 -21.03 -9.05 7.09
CA ASP A 83 -21.68 -10.27 7.60
C ASP A 83 -20.75 -11.13 8.49
N THR A 84 -20.50 -10.65 9.70
CA THR A 84 -19.77 -11.37 10.75
C THR A 84 -20.49 -12.63 11.23
N ALA A 85 -21.83 -12.69 11.12
CA ALA A 85 -22.59 -13.87 11.50
C ALA A 85 -22.27 -15.07 10.58
N THR A 86 -22.24 -14.84 9.27
CA THR A 86 -21.81 -15.86 8.30
C THR A 86 -20.34 -16.23 8.48
N LEU A 87 -19.46 -15.25 8.72
CA LEU A 87 -18.04 -15.52 8.98
C LEU A 87 -17.81 -16.36 10.24
N SER A 88 -18.47 -16.04 11.35
CA SER A 88 -18.40 -16.83 12.59
C SER A 88 -19.03 -18.22 12.43
N SER A 89 -20.11 -18.36 11.66
CA SER A 89 -20.73 -19.66 11.39
C SER A 89 -19.88 -20.57 10.51
N LEU A 90 -19.07 -20.02 9.60
CA LEU A 90 -18.18 -20.80 8.74
C LEU A 90 -16.82 -21.07 9.41
N GLY A 91 -16.29 -20.07 10.13
CA GLY A 91 -15.01 -20.14 10.81
C GLY A 91 -13.89 -20.66 9.90
N LEU A 92 -13.29 -21.77 10.30
CA LEU A 92 -12.16 -22.40 9.59
C LEU A 92 -12.56 -23.36 8.47
N THR A 93 -13.85 -23.65 8.28
CA THR A 93 -14.29 -24.45 7.11
C THR A 93 -13.87 -23.77 5.81
N LEU A 94 -13.80 -22.43 5.81
CA LEU A 94 -13.26 -21.60 4.74
C LEU A 94 -11.82 -21.94 4.32
N LEU A 95 -10.99 -22.47 5.24
CA LEU A 95 -9.59 -22.83 4.99
C LEU A 95 -9.37 -24.34 4.87
N ALA A 96 -10.40 -25.16 5.08
CA ALA A 96 -10.27 -26.62 5.24
C ALA A 96 -9.64 -27.31 4.01
N ASP A 97 -10.04 -26.92 2.80
CA ASP A 97 -9.46 -27.47 1.56
C ASP A 97 -7.98 -27.09 1.41
N SER A 98 -7.62 -25.85 1.76
CA SER A 98 -6.22 -25.40 1.72
C SER A 98 -5.36 -26.15 2.74
N PHE A 99 -5.82 -26.32 3.98
CA PHE A 99 -5.15 -27.16 4.98
C PHE A 99 -4.99 -28.61 4.52
N LYS A 100 -6.06 -29.20 3.96
CA LYS A 100 -6.03 -30.57 3.42
C LYS A 100 -4.96 -30.73 2.34
N VAL A 101 -4.87 -29.78 1.40
CA VAL A 101 -3.88 -29.81 0.32
C VAL A 101 -2.46 -29.67 0.89
N ILE A 102 -2.21 -28.71 1.80
CA ILE A 102 -0.89 -28.54 2.46
C ILE A 102 -0.46 -29.80 3.20
N ARG A 103 -1.35 -30.41 4.00
CA ARG A 103 -1.05 -31.63 4.77
C ARG A 103 -0.84 -32.86 3.89
N SER A 104 -1.42 -32.88 2.69
CA SER A 104 -1.28 -33.98 1.72
C SER A 104 0.03 -33.99 0.92
N ALA A 105 0.80 -32.89 0.94
CA ALA A 105 2.08 -32.78 0.23
C ALA A 105 3.12 -33.74 0.85
N ASN A 106 3.51 -34.81 0.14
CA ASN A 106 4.36 -35.89 0.67
C ASN A 106 5.86 -35.62 0.52
N THR A 107 6.24 -34.68 -0.35
CA THR A 107 7.62 -34.23 -0.55
C THR A 107 7.73 -32.71 -0.40
N LYS A 108 8.97 -32.21 -0.25
CA LYS A 108 9.24 -30.76 -0.28
C LYS A 108 8.87 -30.14 -1.63
N LEU A 109 8.98 -30.90 -2.73
CA LEU A 109 8.57 -30.46 -4.06
C LEU A 109 7.05 -30.33 -4.15
N ASP A 110 6.30 -31.31 -3.66
CA ASP A 110 4.83 -31.24 -3.60
C ASP A 110 4.38 -29.99 -2.82
N LEU A 111 5.04 -29.70 -1.69
CA LEU A 111 4.70 -28.54 -0.87
C LEU A 111 5.04 -27.21 -1.56
N LEU A 112 6.08 -27.17 -2.41
CA LEU A 112 6.38 -26.01 -3.25
C LEU A 112 5.34 -25.82 -4.37
N VAL A 113 4.80 -26.90 -4.93
CA VAL A 113 3.66 -26.83 -5.86
C VAL A 113 2.44 -26.27 -5.15
N VAL A 114 2.09 -26.79 -3.97
CA VAL A 114 0.99 -26.27 -3.13
C VAL A 114 1.20 -24.80 -2.77
N ALA A 115 2.42 -24.38 -2.42
CA ALA A 115 2.72 -22.97 -2.16
C ALA A 115 2.50 -22.08 -3.39
N GLY A 116 2.78 -22.58 -4.60
CA GLY A 116 2.46 -21.90 -5.86
C GLY A 116 0.96 -21.84 -6.15
N GLU A 117 0.21 -22.88 -5.82
CA GLU A 117 -1.25 -22.91 -5.93
C GLU A 117 -1.90 -21.92 -4.96
N LEU A 118 -1.44 -21.84 -3.70
CA LEU A 118 -1.90 -20.85 -2.72
C LEU A 118 -1.56 -19.42 -3.15
N ALA A 119 -0.38 -19.21 -3.73
CA ALA A 119 -0.01 -17.93 -4.32
C ALA A 119 -1.01 -17.53 -5.41
N LYS A 120 -1.29 -18.43 -6.37
CA LYS A 120 -2.17 -18.18 -7.52
C LYS A 120 -3.66 -18.06 -7.15
N ASN A 121 -4.16 -18.96 -6.32
CA ASN A 121 -5.59 -19.12 -6.06
C ASN A 121 -6.09 -18.23 -4.91
N ASN A 122 -5.22 -17.91 -3.95
CA ASN A 122 -5.59 -17.17 -2.74
C ASN A 122 -4.84 -15.83 -2.60
N GLY A 123 -3.75 -15.61 -3.33
CA GLY A 123 -2.84 -14.48 -3.15
C GLY A 123 -1.87 -14.64 -2.00
N ILE A 124 -1.57 -15.88 -1.59
CA ILE A 124 -0.78 -16.16 -0.38
C ILE A 124 0.51 -16.90 -0.77
N PRO A 125 1.55 -16.18 -1.23
CA PRO A 125 2.83 -16.77 -1.57
C PRO A 125 3.61 -17.16 -0.31
N ALA A 126 3.92 -18.45 -0.16
CA ALA A 126 4.59 -18.94 1.03
C ALA A 126 6.11 -18.63 1.06
N PHE A 127 6.81 -18.84 -0.06
CA PHE A 127 8.27 -18.73 -0.13
C PHE A 127 8.74 -17.65 -1.12
N VAL A 128 8.20 -17.62 -2.34
CA VAL A 128 8.51 -16.62 -3.37
C VAL A 128 7.19 -16.10 -3.94
N ASP A 129 7.15 -14.80 -4.25
CA ASP A 129 6.05 -14.14 -4.94
C ASP A 129 6.53 -13.70 -6.35
N ILE A 130 5.62 -13.61 -7.32
CA ILE A 130 5.94 -13.34 -8.73
C ILE A 130 5.25 -12.05 -9.18
N LYS A 131 6.04 -10.98 -9.38
CA LYS A 131 5.54 -9.66 -9.77
C LYS A 131 6.12 -9.20 -11.09
N ALA A 132 5.28 -8.64 -11.96
CA ALA A 132 5.75 -7.94 -13.15
C ALA A 132 6.25 -6.55 -12.78
N SER A 133 7.36 -6.14 -13.38
CA SER A 133 7.94 -4.80 -13.27
C SER A 133 8.71 -4.47 -14.55
N ALA A 134 9.01 -3.20 -14.78
CA ALA A 134 9.94 -2.78 -15.83
C ALA A 134 11.29 -3.52 -15.69
N ASP A 135 11.83 -4.00 -16.82
CA ASP A 135 13.18 -4.58 -16.86
C ASP A 135 14.24 -3.47 -16.64
N ALA A 136 15.24 -3.74 -15.81
CA ALA A 136 16.36 -2.84 -15.59
C ALA A 136 17.26 -2.69 -16.84
N LYS A 137 17.27 -3.69 -17.74
CA LYS A 137 18.00 -3.65 -19.03
C LYS A 137 17.18 -2.98 -20.14
N ASP A 138 15.85 -3.14 -20.12
CA ASP A 138 14.92 -2.48 -21.04
C ASP A 138 13.68 -1.95 -20.30
N SER A 139 13.80 -0.76 -19.72
CA SER A 139 12.70 -0.09 -18.99
C SER A 139 11.47 0.28 -19.85
N THR A 140 11.44 -0.12 -21.13
CA THR A 140 10.24 -0.02 -21.97
C THR A 140 9.36 -1.26 -21.91
N LYS A 141 9.85 -2.40 -21.43
CA LYS A 141 9.09 -3.67 -21.30
C LYS A 141 9.05 -4.16 -19.85
N ASN A 142 7.97 -4.86 -19.50
CA ASN A 142 7.91 -5.58 -18.23
C ASN A 142 8.53 -6.97 -18.36
N ALA A 143 9.14 -7.44 -17.28
CA ALA A 143 9.54 -8.83 -17.07
C ALA A 143 8.94 -9.35 -15.75
N LEU A 144 8.91 -10.67 -15.58
CA LEU A 144 8.54 -11.29 -14.29
C LEU A 144 9.73 -11.34 -13.33
N PHE A 145 9.48 -10.95 -12.09
CA PHE A 145 10.45 -10.94 -11.02
C PHE A 145 10.02 -11.82 -9.85
N GLY A 146 10.95 -12.66 -9.39
CA GLY A 146 10.85 -13.37 -8.14
C GLY A 146 11.20 -12.41 -7.02
N VAL A 147 10.21 -12.14 -6.17
CA VAL A 147 10.34 -11.24 -5.03
C VAL A 147 10.10 -12.01 -3.74
N ARG A 148 10.63 -11.45 -2.65
CA ARG A 148 10.40 -11.98 -1.31
C ARG A 148 8.91 -12.01 -1.00
N SER A 149 8.42 -13.19 -0.58
CA SER A 149 7.07 -13.34 -0.03
C SER A 149 6.84 -12.35 1.12
N PRO A 150 5.61 -11.84 1.32
CA PRO A 150 5.30 -11.00 2.47
C PRO A 150 5.78 -11.65 3.78
N GLN A 151 6.36 -10.81 4.63
CA GLN A 151 6.77 -11.18 5.98
C GLN A 151 5.61 -10.88 6.93
N SER A 152 5.51 -11.67 8.01
CA SER A 152 4.43 -11.55 9.00
C SER A 152 4.61 -10.42 9.99
N LEU A 153 5.74 -9.72 9.99
CA LEU A 153 5.99 -8.46 10.69
C LEU A 153 6.60 -7.44 9.72
N PRO A 154 6.57 -6.14 10.05
CA PRO A 154 7.40 -5.13 9.39
C PRO A 154 8.88 -5.54 9.32
N HIS A 155 9.57 -5.15 8.25
CA HIS A 155 10.91 -5.66 7.94
C HIS A 155 11.96 -5.36 9.02
N SER A 156 11.81 -4.23 9.72
CA SER A 156 12.66 -3.76 10.81
C SER A 156 12.85 -4.81 11.91
N TYR A 157 11.75 -5.44 12.36
CA TYR A 157 11.75 -6.46 13.41
C TYR A 157 12.55 -7.73 13.07
N TYR A 158 12.91 -7.96 11.80
CA TYR A 158 13.77 -9.07 11.39
C TYR A 158 15.25 -8.71 11.21
N ILE A 159 15.59 -7.41 11.14
CA ILE A 159 16.94 -6.93 10.82
C ILE A 159 17.58 -6.12 11.95
N PHE A 160 16.78 -5.55 12.86
CA PHE A 160 17.27 -4.81 14.02
C PHE A 160 17.06 -5.64 15.31
N PRO A 161 18.13 -6.09 15.99
CA PRO A 161 18.01 -6.91 17.20
C PRO A 161 17.27 -6.22 18.36
N PHE A 162 17.32 -4.89 18.41
CA PHE A 162 16.60 -4.08 19.39
C PHE A 162 15.09 -4.19 19.18
N ASP A 163 14.60 -3.87 17.97
CA ASP A 163 13.19 -3.98 17.59
C ASP A 163 12.66 -5.41 17.82
N TRP A 164 13.44 -6.42 17.45
CA TRP A 164 13.11 -7.82 17.73
C TRP A 164 12.96 -8.10 19.23
N SER A 165 13.85 -7.56 20.07
CA SER A 165 13.78 -7.74 21.52
C SER A 165 12.51 -7.17 22.15
N ILE A 166 11.92 -6.13 21.53
CA ILE A 166 10.65 -5.54 21.94
C ILE A 166 9.48 -6.44 21.54
N ILE A 167 9.40 -6.86 20.27
CA ILE A 167 8.19 -7.52 19.73
C ILE A 167 8.14 -9.03 19.94
N LYS A 168 9.27 -9.70 20.23
CA LYS A 168 9.38 -11.17 20.25
C LYS A 168 8.40 -11.86 21.21
N ALA A 169 8.04 -11.23 22.32
CA ALA A 169 7.10 -11.79 23.30
C ALA A 169 5.66 -11.76 22.75
N ASP A 170 5.16 -10.58 22.38
CA ASP A 170 3.83 -10.39 21.80
C ASP A 170 3.65 -11.17 20.48
N TYR A 171 4.69 -11.26 19.64
CA TYR A 171 4.63 -12.04 18.40
C TYR A 171 4.49 -13.55 18.65
N LYS A 172 5.15 -14.10 19.69
CA LYS A 172 4.93 -15.49 20.11
C LYS A 172 3.51 -15.74 20.62
N VAL A 173 2.94 -14.79 21.37
CA VAL A 173 1.54 -14.86 21.81
C VAL A 173 0.62 -14.90 20.60
N TYR A 174 0.78 -13.97 19.65
CA TYR A 174 0.00 -13.92 18.42
C TYR A 174 0.06 -15.23 17.61
N ILE A 175 1.26 -15.75 17.32
CA ILE A 175 1.45 -17.02 16.61
C ILE A 175 0.69 -18.15 17.32
N THR A 176 0.86 -18.25 18.65
CA THR A 176 0.23 -19.29 19.47
C THR A 176 -1.30 -19.18 19.40
N SER A 177 -1.84 -17.97 19.56
CA SER A 177 -3.28 -17.72 19.49
C SER A 177 -3.88 -18.10 18.14
N VAL A 178 -3.28 -17.68 17.01
CA VAL A 178 -3.85 -18.02 15.69
C VAL A 178 -3.70 -19.49 15.31
N LEU A 179 -2.64 -20.18 15.78
CA LEU A 179 -2.51 -21.62 15.60
C LEU A 179 -3.49 -22.41 16.49
N GLN A 180 -3.70 -21.99 17.74
CA GLN A 180 -4.69 -22.60 18.64
C GLN A 180 -6.12 -22.41 18.13
N LEU A 181 -6.46 -21.20 17.67
CA LEU A 181 -7.73 -20.95 16.98
C LEU A 181 -7.85 -21.86 15.75
N ALA A 182 -6.77 -22.08 15.00
CA ALA A 182 -6.69 -23.01 13.87
C ALA A 182 -6.73 -24.52 14.25
N GLY A 183 -6.88 -24.87 15.53
CA GLY A 183 -7.04 -26.25 16.00
C GLY A 183 -5.73 -26.98 16.33
N TYR A 184 -4.58 -26.30 16.37
CA TYR A 184 -3.34 -26.86 16.90
C TYR A 184 -3.40 -26.94 18.44
N THR A 185 -2.86 -28.00 19.04
CA THR A 185 -2.72 -28.05 20.51
C THR A 185 -1.64 -27.06 20.99
N ALA A 186 -1.65 -26.72 22.29
CA ALA A 186 -0.63 -25.87 22.88
C ALA A 186 0.78 -26.48 22.74
N GLU A 187 0.89 -27.80 22.83
CA GLU A 187 2.13 -28.56 22.66
C GLU A 187 2.61 -28.50 21.20
N GLN A 188 1.71 -28.64 20.23
CA GLN A 188 2.06 -28.51 18.80
C GLN A 188 2.51 -27.08 18.45
N ALA A 189 1.79 -26.07 18.94
CA ALA A 189 2.17 -24.67 18.75
C ALA A 189 3.52 -24.32 19.41
N ALA A 190 3.84 -24.93 20.55
CA ALA A 190 5.12 -24.74 21.24
C ALA A 190 6.29 -25.53 20.63
N ALA A 191 6.03 -26.74 20.09
CA ALA A 191 7.05 -27.60 19.49
C ALA A 191 7.59 -27.02 18.17
N ASN A 192 6.73 -26.41 17.36
CA ASN A 192 7.06 -25.87 16.03
C ASN A 192 7.74 -24.49 16.10
N GLY A 193 8.63 -24.29 17.08
CA GLY A 193 9.21 -23.00 17.43
C GLY A 193 10.05 -22.36 16.31
N PHE A 194 9.43 -21.47 15.54
CA PHE A 194 10.05 -20.79 14.40
C PHE A 194 11.30 -19.98 14.79
N ASN A 195 12.49 -20.55 14.59
CA ASN A 195 13.77 -19.82 14.61
C ASN A 195 14.16 -19.43 13.17
N VAL A 196 14.08 -18.13 12.86
CA VAL A 196 14.49 -17.58 11.57
C VAL A 196 15.97 -17.22 11.63
N HIS A 197 16.81 -17.88 10.83
CA HIS A 197 18.24 -17.60 10.68
C HIS A 197 18.64 -17.24 9.24
N ASP A 198 19.81 -16.60 9.13
CA ASP A 198 20.34 -15.92 7.95
C ASP A 198 21.71 -16.53 7.55
N GLN A 199 21.86 -17.04 6.31
CA GLN A 199 23.12 -17.02 5.49
C GLN A 199 22.95 -17.60 4.05
N SER A 200 23.92 -17.37 3.15
CA SER A 200 23.75 -17.15 1.68
C SER A 200 24.53 -18.07 0.69
N GLY A 201 24.08 -18.15 -0.58
CA GLY A 201 24.84 -18.51 -1.81
C GLY A 201 24.27 -19.62 -2.73
N GLY A 202 23.79 -19.34 -3.98
CA GLY A 202 23.39 -20.38 -4.99
C GLY A 202 22.54 -19.90 -6.20
N SER A 203 22.19 -20.74 -7.20
CA SER A 203 21.47 -20.32 -8.45
C SER A 203 20.93 -21.52 -9.28
N ASN A 204 20.13 -21.46 -10.38
CA ASN A 204 19.90 -20.41 -11.41
C ASN A 204 18.54 -20.59 -12.20
N ASP A 205 18.44 -20.01 -13.41
CA ASP A 205 17.44 -20.14 -14.51
C ASP A 205 16.04 -19.47 -14.36
N TRP A 206 15.68 -18.60 -15.34
CA TRP A 206 15.34 -17.21 -14.98
C TRP A 206 13.85 -16.86 -14.87
N VAL A 207 13.43 -16.60 -13.63
CA VAL A 207 12.62 -15.41 -13.28
C VAL A 207 13.59 -14.37 -12.69
N GLY A 208 13.40 -13.06 -12.90
CA GLY A 208 14.33 -12.05 -12.40
C GLY A 208 14.31 -11.93 -10.87
N PHE A 209 15.35 -12.33 -10.14
CA PHE A 209 15.32 -12.24 -8.68
C PHE A 209 15.79 -10.89 -8.16
N THR A 210 14.92 -10.16 -7.45
CA THR A 210 15.21 -8.81 -6.94
C THR A 210 16.25 -8.77 -5.81
N LYS A 211 16.48 -9.90 -5.12
CA LYS A 211 17.54 -10.09 -4.12
C LYS A 211 18.02 -11.55 -4.18
N LEU A 212 19.09 -11.84 -4.91
CA LEU A 212 19.63 -13.21 -5.07
C LEU A 212 19.85 -13.91 -3.72
N ALA A 213 20.55 -13.26 -2.79
CA ALA A 213 20.80 -13.80 -1.45
C ALA A 213 19.54 -14.18 -0.63
N TYR A 214 18.34 -13.70 -0.99
CA TYR A 214 17.09 -14.17 -0.39
C TYR A 214 16.66 -15.54 -0.92
N ILE A 215 16.88 -15.82 -2.21
CA ILE A 215 16.56 -17.10 -2.84
C ILE A 215 17.49 -18.17 -2.30
N ASP A 216 18.80 -17.91 -2.23
CA ASP A 216 19.77 -18.83 -1.65
C ASP A 216 19.44 -19.17 -0.18
N LYS A 217 19.04 -18.15 0.61
CA LYS A 217 18.56 -18.32 1.99
C LYS A 217 17.29 -19.16 2.06
N THR A 218 16.41 -19.00 1.08
CA THR A 218 15.15 -19.75 0.98
C THR A 218 15.42 -21.20 0.58
N GLU A 219 16.35 -21.46 -0.34
CA GLU A 219 16.82 -22.81 -0.68
C GLU A 219 17.50 -23.49 0.52
N ALA A 220 18.39 -22.78 1.23
CA ALA A 220 19.03 -23.30 2.43
C ALA A 220 18.01 -23.64 3.54
N LEU A 221 17.01 -22.77 3.77
CA LEU A 221 15.89 -23.04 4.66
C LEU A 221 15.10 -24.28 4.21
N LEU A 222 14.66 -24.31 2.95
CA LEU A 222 13.92 -25.44 2.37
C LEU A 222 14.70 -26.75 2.47
N ASN A 223 16.02 -26.75 2.31
CA ASN A 223 16.86 -27.93 2.42
C ASN A 223 17.03 -28.40 3.88
N THR A 224 17.27 -27.48 4.83
CA THR A 224 17.57 -27.80 6.23
C THR A 224 16.34 -28.06 7.11
N THR A 225 15.21 -27.41 6.84
CA THR A 225 13.96 -27.56 7.60
C THR A 225 13.25 -28.88 7.26
N THR A 226 12.57 -29.52 8.22
CA THR A 226 11.83 -30.77 7.94
C THR A 226 10.59 -30.50 7.09
N LEU A 227 10.05 -31.54 6.43
CA LEU A 227 8.81 -31.36 5.65
C LEU A 227 7.62 -30.94 6.54
N GLU A 228 7.55 -31.43 7.78
CA GLU A 228 6.47 -31.13 8.71
C GLU A 228 6.53 -29.67 9.22
N ASP A 229 7.73 -29.20 9.54
CA ASP A 229 7.98 -27.79 9.86
C ASP A 229 7.61 -26.90 8.66
N LEU A 230 8.00 -27.29 7.44
CA LEU A 230 7.65 -26.53 6.23
C LEU A 230 6.13 -26.51 5.99
N ARG A 231 5.41 -27.62 6.16
CA ARG A 231 3.93 -27.64 6.10
C ARG A 231 3.36 -26.65 7.11
N THR A 232 3.85 -26.68 8.35
CA THR A 232 3.43 -25.77 9.41
C THR A 232 3.73 -24.30 9.08
N ILE A 233 4.86 -23.98 8.45
CA ILE A 233 5.17 -22.63 7.95
C ILE A 233 4.14 -22.18 6.90
N VAL A 234 3.77 -23.06 5.96
CA VAL A 234 2.79 -22.76 4.91
C VAL A 234 1.37 -22.59 5.50
N GLU A 235 0.96 -23.45 6.43
CA GLU A 235 -0.32 -23.29 7.16
C GLU A 235 -0.34 -22.00 7.99
N TYR A 236 0.72 -21.69 8.72
CA TYR A 236 0.83 -20.43 9.46
C TYR A 236 0.71 -19.21 8.54
N LYS A 237 1.36 -19.23 7.36
CA LYS A 237 1.23 -18.13 6.40
C LYS A 237 -0.19 -17.98 5.84
N LEU A 238 -0.88 -19.09 5.57
CA LEU A 238 -2.30 -19.10 5.19
C LEU A 238 -3.19 -18.51 6.29
N ILE A 239 -3.00 -18.94 7.53
CA ILE A 239 -3.75 -18.48 8.70
C ILE A 239 -3.51 -16.98 8.94
N HIS A 240 -2.24 -16.56 8.97
CA HIS A 240 -1.85 -15.17 9.20
C HIS A 240 -2.39 -14.23 8.10
N ALA A 241 -2.21 -14.57 6.82
CA ALA A 241 -2.75 -13.78 5.71
C ALA A 241 -4.30 -13.78 5.66
N SER A 242 -4.95 -14.73 6.35
CA SER A 242 -6.40 -14.78 6.49
C SER A 242 -6.92 -14.13 7.78
N SER A 243 -6.09 -13.88 8.81
CA SER A 243 -6.58 -13.69 10.19
C SER A 243 -7.50 -12.47 10.36
N ILE A 244 -7.24 -11.35 9.67
CA ILE A 244 -8.12 -10.17 9.73
C ILE A 244 -9.46 -10.36 9.00
N HIS A 245 -9.70 -11.54 8.42
CA HIS A 245 -10.83 -11.81 7.53
C HIS A 245 -11.62 -13.09 7.87
N LEU A 246 -11.32 -13.72 9.01
CA LEU A 246 -12.03 -14.88 9.55
C LEU A 246 -13.06 -14.42 10.59
N THR A 247 -13.17 -15.12 11.71
CA THR A 247 -14.05 -14.78 12.84
C THR A 247 -13.51 -13.58 13.63
N PRO A 248 -14.33 -12.93 14.47
CA PRO A 248 -13.89 -11.83 15.34
C PRO A 248 -12.67 -12.18 16.19
N GLU A 249 -12.57 -13.42 16.69
CA GLU A 249 -11.45 -13.86 17.54
C GLU A 249 -10.10 -13.81 16.80
N PHE A 250 -10.07 -14.16 15.51
CA PHE A 250 -8.88 -14.02 14.66
C PHE A 250 -8.57 -12.55 14.35
N CYS A 251 -9.60 -11.73 14.14
CA CYS A 251 -9.45 -10.29 13.92
C CYS A 251 -8.82 -9.62 15.14
N THR A 252 -9.42 -9.80 16.32
CA THR A 252 -8.93 -9.27 17.60
C THR A 252 -7.56 -9.83 17.97
N ALA A 253 -7.27 -11.11 17.71
CA ALA A 253 -5.92 -11.66 17.92
C ALA A 253 -4.86 -10.97 17.05
N ASN A 254 -5.19 -10.64 15.80
CA ASN A 254 -4.33 -9.86 14.92
C ASN A 254 -4.21 -8.40 15.39
N TRP A 255 -5.33 -7.72 15.65
CA TRP A 255 -5.36 -6.34 16.09
C TRP A 255 -4.53 -6.10 17.37
N ASN A 256 -4.61 -7.02 18.34
CA ASN A 256 -3.80 -6.94 19.56
C ASN A 256 -2.29 -6.89 19.33
N LEU A 257 -1.78 -7.40 18.20
CA LEU A 257 -0.39 -7.28 17.80
C LEU A 257 -0.15 -6.11 16.84
N PHE A 258 -0.89 -6.03 15.74
CA PHE A 258 -0.60 -5.05 14.69
C PHE A 258 -1.11 -3.67 15.11
N GLY A 259 -2.44 -3.46 15.09
CA GLY A 259 -3.05 -2.20 15.51
C GLY A 259 -2.56 -1.73 16.89
N LYS A 260 -2.72 -2.53 17.94
CA LYS A 260 -2.46 -2.11 19.32
C LYS A 260 -0.99 -2.01 19.72
N LYS A 261 -0.12 -2.90 19.23
CA LYS A 261 1.29 -2.99 19.71
C LYS A 261 2.32 -2.44 18.72
N ILE A 262 2.03 -2.48 17.43
CA ILE A 262 2.93 -1.97 16.37
C ILE A 262 2.48 -0.58 15.93
N ASP A 263 1.18 -0.40 15.69
CA ASP A 263 0.61 0.86 15.17
C ASP A 263 0.07 1.78 16.29
N TYR A 264 0.14 1.34 17.55
CA TYR A 264 -0.28 2.05 18.77
C TYR A 264 -1.75 2.50 18.83
N GLU A 265 -2.64 1.80 18.13
CA GLU A 265 -4.09 2.05 18.17
C GLU A 265 -4.67 1.79 19.58
N GLU A 266 -5.44 2.75 20.10
CA GLU A 266 -6.08 2.63 21.42
C GLU A 266 -7.31 1.71 21.41
N VAL A 267 -8.02 1.62 20.28
CA VAL A 267 -9.32 0.96 20.13
C VAL A 267 -9.36 0.15 18.83
N GLU A 268 -9.91 -1.07 18.88
CA GLU A 268 -10.12 -1.91 17.70
C GLU A 268 -11.16 -1.26 16.77
N PRO A 269 -10.88 -1.09 15.45
CA PRO A 269 -11.81 -0.43 14.54
C PRO A 269 -13.15 -1.16 14.48
N THR A 270 -14.23 -0.39 14.28
CA THR A 270 -15.57 -0.96 14.06
C THR A 270 -15.59 -1.82 12.80
N ARG A 271 -16.57 -2.72 12.68
CA ARG A 271 -16.65 -3.59 11.51
C ARG A 271 -16.88 -2.79 10.22
N GLU A 272 -17.62 -1.69 10.33
CA GLU A 272 -17.89 -0.73 9.28
C GLU A 272 -16.58 -0.08 8.78
N THR A 273 -15.83 0.59 9.67
CA THR A 273 -14.54 1.23 9.32
C THR A 273 -13.54 0.22 8.77
N PHE A 274 -13.46 -0.99 9.37
CA PHE A 274 -12.68 -2.08 8.81
C PHE A 274 -13.13 -2.42 7.38
N CYS A 275 -14.42 -2.61 7.12
CA CYS A 275 -14.92 -2.99 5.81
C CYS A 275 -14.81 -1.87 4.75
N VAL A 276 -14.85 -0.59 5.14
CA VAL A 276 -14.50 0.55 4.27
C VAL A 276 -13.03 0.47 3.85
N SER A 277 -12.11 0.27 4.81
CA SER A 277 -10.68 0.08 4.55
C SER A 277 -10.39 -1.14 3.66
N GLN A 278 -11.12 -2.24 3.87
CA GLN A 278 -11.01 -3.44 3.03
C GLN A 278 -11.54 -3.24 1.61
N ALA A 279 -12.60 -2.45 1.43
CA ALA A 279 -13.07 -2.07 0.09
C ALA A 279 -12.04 -1.17 -0.62
N SER A 280 -11.45 -0.19 0.10
CA SER A 280 -10.40 0.68 -0.44
C SER A 280 -9.15 -0.09 -0.86
N SER A 281 -8.67 -1.02 -0.03
CA SER A 281 -7.44 -1.78 -0.30
C SER A 281 -7.62 -2.92 -1.30
N THR A 282 -8.80 -3.57 -1.36
CA THR A 282 -9.02 -4.75 -2.22
C THR A 282 -9.61 -4.40 -3.58
N VAL A 283 -10.53 -3.44 -3.63
CA VAL A 283 -11.23 -3.01 -4.86
C VAL A 283 -11.10 -1.49 -5.09
N GLY A 284 -9.98 -0.91 -4.67
CA GLY A 284 -9.75 0.53 -4.63
C GLY A 284 -9.95 1.28 -5.94
N GLU A 285 -9.63 0.69 -7.09
CA GLU A 285 -9.89 1.31 -8.39
C GLU A 285 -11.39 1.32 -8.77
N LEU A 286 -12.15 0.28 -8.38
CA LEU A 286 -13.60 0.20 -8.58
C LEU A 286 -14.36 1.13 -7.62
N LEU A 287 -14.01 1.12 -6.32
CA LEU A 287 -14.54 2.06 -5.34
C LEU A 287 -14.16 3.50 -5.72
N GLY A 288 -12.93 3.67 -6.15
CA GLY A 288 -12.35 4.94 -6.56
C GLY A 288 -13.02 5.57 -7.77
N GLN A 289 -13.58 4.80 -8.71
CA GLN A 289 -14.40 5.36 -9.79
C GLN A 289 -15.64 6.09 -9.25
N TYR A 290 -16.37 5.48 -8.30
CA TYR A 290 -17.52 6.14 -7.68
C TYR A 290 -17.12 7.32 -6.78
N PHE A 291 -15.94 7.25 -6.16
CA PHE A 291 -15.36 8.38 -5.42
C PHE A 291 -15.03 9.55 -6.37
N PHE A 292 -14.45 9.25 -7.53
CA PHE A 292 -14.22 10.20 -8.62
C PHE A 292 -15.50 10.93 -9.02
N ASP A 293 -16.56 10.18 -9.31
CA ASP A 293 -17.85 10.73 -9.71
C ASP A 293 -18.50 11.61 -8.62
N ALA A 294 -18.09 11.46 -7.34
CA ALA A 294 -18.64 12.17 -6.20
C ALA A 294 -17.88 13.46 -5.81
N VAL A 295 -16.56 13.53 -6.00
CA VAL A 295 -15.73 14.67 -5.53
C VAL A 295 -14.93 15.37 -6.62
N TRP A 296 -14.80 14.79 -7.81
CA TRP A 296 -13.93 15.32 -8.85
C TRP A 296 -14.67 16.22 -9.85
N SER A 297 -14.01 17.30 -10.28
CA SER A 297 -14.54 18.23 -11.29
C SER A 297 -13.53 18.49 -12.40
N ALA A 298 -14.03 18.91 -13.57
CA ALA A 298 -13.18 19.33 -14.68
C ALA A 298 -12.31 20.55 -14.33
N ASP A 299 -12.83 21.46 -13.51
CA ASP A 299 -12.09 22.63 -13.03
C ASP A 299 -10.97 22.22 -12.06
N THR A 300 -11.25 21.30 -11.12
CA THR A 300 -10.23 20.68 -10.24
C THR A 300 -9.11 20.05 -11.08
N ALA A 301 -9.46 19.23 -12.08
CA ALA A 301 -8.49 18.58 -12.94
C ALA A 301 -7.60 19.59 -13.69
N LYS A 302 -8.21 20.65 -14.23
CA LYS A 302 -7.51 21.70 -14.96
C LYS A 302 -6.57 22.49 -14.05
N THR A 303 -7.08 23.03 -12.93
CA THR A 303 -6.30 23.88 -12.03
C THR A 303 -5.11 23.13 -11.43
N VAL A 304 -5.26 21.85 -11.06
CA VAL A 304 -4.15 21.04 -10.51
C VAL A 304 -3.13 20.66 -11.59
N ASP A 305 -3.53 20.41 -12.84
CA ASP A 305 -2.60 20.19 -13.96
C ASP A 305 -1.83 21.47 -14.32
N GLU A 306 -2.48 22.64 -14.31
CA GLU A 306 -1.85 23.95 -14.50
C GLU A 306 -0.85 24.25 -13.36
N LEU A 307 -1.22 23.98 -12.10
CA LEU A 307 -0.33 24.08 -10.94
C LEU A 307 0.89 23.15 -11.06
N ALA A 308 0.69 21.87 -11.42
CA ALA A 308 1.78 20.91 -11.61
C ALA A 308 2.76 21.36 -12.71
N LYS A 309 2.25 21.95 -13.81
CA LYS A 309 3.07 22.54 -14.88
C LYS A 309 3.83 23.78 -14.40
N ALA A 310 3.19 24.66 -13.62
CA ALA A 310 3.83 25.85 -13.04
C ALA A 310 4.97 25.47 -12.08
N LEU A 311 4.73 24.52 -11.18
CA LEU A 311 5.75 23.98 -10.26
C LEU A 311 6.92 23.33 -11.02
N LYS A 312 6.63 22.53 -12.06
CA LYS A 312 7.66 21.93 -12.94
C LYS A 312 8.50 23.00 -13.64
N SER A 313 7.89 24.11 -14.09
CA SER A 313 8.59 25.25 -14.70
C SER A 313 9.47 26.03 -13.70
N SER A 314 8.94 26.29 -12.51
CA SER A 314 9.68 26.94 -11.42
C SER A 314 10.90 26.11 -11.00
N PHE A 315 10.72 24.80 -10.81
CA PHE A 315 11.81 23.87 -10.47
C PHE A 315 12.87 23.78 -11.59
N SER A 316 12.45 23.81 -12.86
CA SER A 316 13.37 23.92 -14.01
C SER A 316 14.23 25.18 -13.93
N THR A 317 13.63 26.32 -13.63
CA THR A 317 14.35 27.60 -13.45
C THR A 317 15.35 27.49 -12.29
N GLY A 318 14.94 26.94 -11.15
CA GLY A 318 15.81 26.72 -9.99
C GLY A 318 17.02 25.84 -10.29
N ILE A 319 16.85 24.74 -11.05
CA ILE A 319 17.98 23.91 -11.53
C ILE A 319 18.91 24.72 -12.45
N ALA A 320 18.34 25.52 -13.35
CA ALA A 320 19.12 26.31 -14.30
C ALA A 320 20.01 27.36 -13.61
N THR A 321 19.54 27.96 -12.52
CA THR A 321 20.25 29.03 -11.78
C THR A 321 20.96 28.57 -10.51
N ALA A 322 21.00 27.26 -10.22
CA ALA A 322 21.68 26.75 -9.03
C ALA A 322 23.21 26.82 -9.17
N ASP A 323 23.85 27.75 -8.46
CA ASP A 323 25.30 27.97 -8.48
C ASP A 323 26.13 26.79 -7.93
N TRP A 324 25.52 25.94 -7.10
CA TRP A 324 26.15 24.74 -6.52
C TRP A 324 26.13 23.53 -7.47
N LEU A 325 25.42 23.60 -8.60
CA LEU A 325 25.39 22.55 -9.62
C LEU A 325 26.44 22.82 -10.71
N ASP A 326 27.29 21.82 -10.97
CA ASP A 326 28.12 21.82 -12.18
C ASP A 326 27.25 21.64 -13.46
N ASN A 327 27.80 22.02 -14.60
CA ASN A 327 27.08 22.01 -15.88
C ASN A 327 26.57 20.62 -16.31
N SER A 328 27.29 19.54 -15.98
CA SER A 328 26.92 18.17 -16.35
C SER A 328 25.79 17.62 -15.47
N THR A 329 25.84 17.89 -14.17
CA THR A 329 24.77 17.55 -13.23
C THR A 329 23.52 18.37 -13.51
N ARG A 330 23.66 19.67 -13.82
CA ARG A 330 22.56 20.55 -14.26
C ARG A 330 21.86 20.01 -15.51
N ALA A 331 22.61 19.65 -16.55
CA ALA A 331 22.05 19.08 -17.78
C ALA A 331 21.33 17.73 -17.53
N SER A 332 21.88 16.90 -16.64
CA SER A 332 21.29 15.61 -16.25
C SER A 332 19.98 15.80 -15.46
N ALA A 333 19.96 16.76 -14.52
CA ALA A 333 18.78 17.12 -13.75
C ALA A 333 17.65 17.67 -14.64
N GLN A 334 17.98 18.57 -15.58
CA GLN A 334 17.02 19.05 -16.59
C GLN A 334 16.49 17.91 -17.47
N THR A 335 17.35 16.97 -17.88
CA THR A 335 16.94 15.79 -18.66
C THR A 335 16.01 14.86 -17.87
N LYS A 336 16.20 14.72 -16.56
CA LYS A 336 15.29 13.98 -15.69
C LYS A 336 13.95 14.71 -15.53
N LEU A 337 13.99 16.03 -15.31
CA LEU A 337 12.80 16.85 -15.14
C LEU A 337 11.93 16.89 -16.41
N SER A 338 12.53 17.00 -17.61
CA SER A 338 11.77 16.96 -18.86
C SER A 338 10.95 15.67 -19.00
N LYS A 339 11.52 14.54 -18.55
CA LYS A 339 10.89 13.20 -18.51
C LYS A 339 9.97 12.97 -17.30
N LEU A 340 9.75 13.94 -16.42
CA LEU A 340 8.87 13.79 -15.25
C LEU A 340 7.42 13.70 -15.70
N VAL A 341 6.75 12.60 -15.35
CA VAL A 341 5.31 12.40 -15.53
C VAL A 341 4.60 12.81 -14.25
N HIS A 342 3.67 13.76 -14.33
CA HIS A 342 2.71 14.02 -13.26
C HIS A 342 1.39 13.32 -13.60
N LEU A 343 0.86 12.56 -12.65
CA LEU A 343 -0.51 12.04 -12.67
C LEU A 343 -1.30 12.67 -11.53
N VAL A 344 -2.51 13.08 -11.85
CA VAL A 344 -3.41 13.80 -10.97
C VAL A 344 -4.76 13.10 -11.00
N GLY A 345 -5.36 12.94 -9.83
CA GLY A 345 -6.64 12.27 -9.67
C GLY A 345 -6.52 10.76 -9.48
N GLY A 346 -6.36 9.99 -10.57
CA GLY A 346 -6.52 8.53 -10.51
C GLY A 346 -6.14 7.81 -11.81
N PRO A 347 -6.40 6.49 -11.90
CA PRO A 347 -6.05 5.69 -13.06
C PRO A 347 -6.90 6.03 -14.30
N GLU A 348 -6.26 6.19 -15.46
CA GLU A 348 -6.95 6.39 -16.75
C GLU A 348 -7.75 5.16 -17.21
N LYS A 349 -7.45 3.98 -16.65
CA LYS A 349 -8.03 2.67 -17.00
C LYS A 349 -8.24 1.84 -15.73
N PRO A 350 -9.24 2.17 -14.89
CA PRO A 350 -9.47 1.48 -13.62
C PRO A 350 -9.82 0.00 -13.81
N GLN A 351 -9.36 -0.85 -12.89
CA GLN A 351 -9.76 -2.24 -12.78
C GLN A 351 -11.18 -2.37 -12.21
N LEU A 352 -12.17 -2.46 -13.11
CA LEU A 352 -13.60 -2.60 -12.77
C LEU A 352 -14.07 -4.06 -12.64
N TYR A 353 -13.16 -5.02 -12.78
CA TYR A 353 -13.43 -6.47 -12.67
C TYR A 353 -14.67 -6.94 -13.46
N PRO A 354 -14.84 -6.62 -14.75
CA PRO A 354 -16.11 -6.75 -15.47
C PRO A 354 -16.66 -8.19 -15.50
N THR A 355 -15.79 -9.20 -15.43
CA THR A 355 -16.14 -10.64 -15.47
C THR A 355 -16.32 -11.29 -14.10
N LEU A 356 -16.13 -10.58 -12.98
CA LEU A 356 -16.32 -11.15 -11.65
C LEU A 356 -17.76 -11.01 -11.18
N THR A 357 -18.33 -12.13 -10.72
CA THR A 357 -19.52 -12.17 -9.86
C THR A 357 -19.07 -12.40 -8.43
N LEU A 358 -19.43 -11.48 -7.54
CA LEU A 358 -19.17 -11.58 -6.10
C LEU A 358 -20.45 -12.09 -5.41
N ASP A 359 -20.32 -12.46 -4.14
CA ASP A 359 -21.40 -13.02 -3.34
C ASP A 359 -21.47 -12.30 -2.00
N SER A 360 -22.61 -11.69 -1.68
CA SER A 360 -22.82 -10.95 -0.43
C SER A 360 -22.75 -11.82 0.84
N LYS A 361 -22.56 -13.14 0.71
CA LYS A 361 -22.34 -14.10 1.81
C LYS A 361 -20.96 -14.78 1.79
N SER A 362 -20.04 -14.40 0.89
CA SER A 362 -18.78 -15.14 0.68
C SER A 362 -17.51 -14.26 0.67
N TYR A 363 -17.25 -13.56 1.78
CA TYR A 363 -16.19 -12.54 1.85
C TYR A 363 -14.78 -13.03 1.51
N LEU A 364 -14.32 -14.14 2.11
CA LEU A 364 -12.97 -14.65 1.86
C LEU A 364 -12.80 -15.12 0.41
N ASN A 365 -13.81 -15.81 -0.13
CA ASN A 365 -13.87 -16.24 -1.52
C ASN A 365 -13.92 -15.06 -2.51
N ASN A 366 -14.65 -13.98 -2.18
CA ASN A 366 -14.65 -12.74 -2.97
C ASN A 366 -13.24 -12.17 -3.08
N ARG A 367 -12.50 -12.07 -1.96
CA ARG A 367 -11.10 -11.61 -2.01
C ARG A 367 -10.20 -12.55 -2.82
N TRP A 368 -10.40 -13.86 -2.74
CA TRP A 368 -9.64 -14.83 -3.56
C TRP A 368 -9.93 -14.68 -5.06
N LYS A 369 -11.20 -14.55 -5.47
CA LYS A 369 -11.58 -14.24 -6.87
C LYS A 369 -10.93 -12.95 -7.38
N ILE A 370 -10.93 -11.90 -6.56
CA ILE A 370 -10.30 -10.61 -6.88
C ILE A 370 -8.78 -10.77 -7.01
N SER A 371 -8.16 -11.47 -6.06
CA SER A 371 -6.73 -11.77 -6.04
C SER A 371 -6.31 -12.55 -7.29
N GLN A 372 -7.04 -13.59 -7.66
CA GLN A 372 -6.82 -14.37 -8.89
C GLN A 372 -6.80 -13.48 -10.13
N VAL A 373 -7.79 -12.58 -10.30
CA VAL A 373 -7.80 -11.63 -11.44
C VAL A 373 -6.60 -10.69 -11.41
N ASN A 374 -6.19 -10.21 -10.24
CA ASN A 374 -5.04 -9.32 -10.09
C ASN A 374 -3.71 -10.02 -10.39
N ILE A 375 -3.55 -11.28 -9.95
CA ILE A 375 -2.40 -12.14 -10.26
C ILE A 375 -2.34 -12.43 -11.75
N ASP A 376 -3.45 -12.87 -12.34
CA ASP A 376 -3.56 -13.13 -13.78
C ASP A 376 -3.23 -11.89 -14.61
N THR A 377 -3.70 -10.72 -14.19
CA THR A 377 -3.40 -9.43 -14.83
C THR A 377 -1.92 -9.10 -14.71
N ASN A 378 -1.32 -9.26 -13.53
CA ASN A 378 0.11 -9.07 -13.28
C ASN A 378 0.98 -10.03 -14.12
N LEU A 379 0.64 -11.31 -14.21
CA LEU A 379 1.39 -12.30 -15.01
C LEU A 379 1.30 -11.98 -16.51
N LYS A 380 0.14 -11.52 -16.99
CA LYS A 380 -0.07 -11.11 -18.40
C LYS A 380 0.73 -9.87 -18.81
N LEU A 381 1.30 -9.10 -17.87
CA LEU A 381 2.20 -7.99 -18.20
C LEU A 381 3.56 -8.46 -18.75
N ASN A 382 3.97 -9.72 -18.56
CA ASN A 382 5.29 -10.19 -19.02
C ASN A 382 5.49 -9.94 -20.53
N GLY A 383 6.61 -9.30 -20.89
CA GLY A 383 6.93 -8.90 -22.26
C GLY A 383 6.11 -7.73 -22.82
N GLN A 384 5.05 -7.28 -22.14
CA GLN A 384 4.24 -6.15 -22.55
C GLN A 384 4.95 -4.82 -22.26
N PRO A 385 4.65 -3.75 -23.02
CA PRO A 385 5.17 -2.41 -22.74
C PRO A 385 4.85 -1.95 -21.31
N VAL A 386 5.79 -1.23 -20.70
CA VAL A 386 5.58 -0.60 -19.38
C VAL A 386 4.60 0.55 -19.52
N ASP A 387 3.49 0.49 -18.80
CA ASP A 387 2.57 1.61 -18.67
C ASP A 387 3.17 2.68 -17.74
N LYS A 388 3.75 3.72 -18.35
CA LYS A 388 4.34 4.88 -17.67
C LYS A 388 3.30 5.87 -17.13
N ARG A 389 2.01 5.62 -17.35
CA ARG A 389 0.89 6.38 -16.80
C ARG A 389 0.01 5.53 -15.87
N LYS A 390 0.50 4.35 -15.46
CA LYS A 390 -0.15 3.56 -14.40
C LYS A 390 -0.08 4.30 -13.06
N PHE A 391 -1.22 4.83 -12.65
CA PHE A 391 -1.52 5.28 -11.30
C PHE A 391 -1.65 4.05 -10.38
N VAL A 392 -1.05 4.05 -9.18
CA VAL A 392 -1.09 2.86 -8.29
C VAL A 392 -1.70 3.10 -6.91
N MET A 393 -1.91 4.35 -6.50
CA MET A 393 -2.75 4.65 -5.33
C MET A 393 -4.24 4.67 -5.71
N PRO A 394 -5.13 4.18 -4.83
CA PRO A 394 -6.56 4.43 -4.99
C PRO A 394 -6.90 5.93 -5.04
N PRO A 395 -7.90 6.34 -5.85
CA PRO A 395 -8.43 7.71 -5.93
C PRO A 395 -8.66 8.45 -4.61
N GLN A 396 -9.12 7.73 -3.60
CA GLN A 396 -9.59 8.24 -2.32
C GLN A 396 -8.50 8.47 -1.27
N GLU A 397 -7.24 8.15 -1.57
CA GLU A 397 -6.13 8.30 -0.62
C GLU A 397 -5.84 9.78 -0.31
N SER A 398 -5.66 10.11 0.96
CA SER A 398 -5.32 11.46 1.44
C SER A 398 -3.80 11.68 1.54
N THR A 399 -3.06 11.34 0.48
CA THR A 399 -1.59 11.41 0.42
C THR A 399 -1.10 11.75 -0.99
N ALA A 400 0.21 11.84 -1.22
CA ALA A 400 0.81 11.90 -2.56
C ALA A 400 2.15 11.16 -2.57
N GLN A 401 2.59 10.67 -3.73
CA GLN A 401 3.87 9.95 -3.84
C GLN A 401 4.71 10.34 -5.06
N TYR A 402 6.01 10.12 -4.96
CA TYR A 402 6.95 10.12 -6.09
C TYR A 402 7.58 8.74 -6.26
N ARG A 403 7.32 8.11 -7.41
CA ARG A 403 7.87 6.79 -7.76
C ARG A 403 9.18 6.96 -8.52
N TYR A 404 10.28 6.86 -7.78
CA TYR A 404 11.63 7.17 -8.26
C TYR A 404 12.07 6.36 -9.48
N ASN A 405 11.65 5.09 -9.59
CA ASN A 405 11.97 4.20 -10.70
C ASN A 405 11.19 4.51 -11.97
N MET A 406 10.01 5.14 -11.85
CA MET A 406 9.16 5.57 -12.97
C MET A 406 9.37 7.05 -13.34
N ASN A 407 10.06 7.82 -12.50
CA ASN A 407 10.17 9.28 -12.60
C ASN A 407 8.78 9.94 -12.70
N GLN A 408 7.92 9.57 -11.75
CA GLN A 408 6.48 9.82 -11.78
C GLN A 408 6.01 10.39 -10.43
N MET A 409 5.23 11.47 -10.47
CA MET A 409 4.46 11.97 -9.31
C MET A 409 3.01 11.51 -9.45
N GLU A 410 2.40 11.07 -8.36
CA GLU A 410 0.98 10.68 -8.30
C GLU A 410 0.31 11.46 -7.17
N VAL A 411 -0.78 12.17 -7.49
CA VAL A 411 -1.59 12.96 -6.54
C VAL A 411 -3.05 12.52 -6.68
N PRO A 412 -3.60 11.71 -5.75
CA PRO A 412 -4.99 11.23 -5.78
C PRO A 412 -6.02 12.35 -5.76
N GLY A 413 -7.25 12.07 -6.17
CA GLY A 413 -8.37 12.99 -5.99
C GLY A 413 -8.66 13.29 -4.52
N GLY A 414 -8.48 12.30 -3.64
CA GLY A 414 -8.77 12.37 -2.22
C GLY A 414 -7.94 13.36 -1.42
N ILE A 415 -6.77 13.80 -1.90
CA ILE A 415 -5.97 14.85 -1.23
C ILE A 415 -6.27 16.26 -1.77
N LEU A 416 -6.99 16.37 -2.89
CA LEU A 416 -7.22 17.61 -3.63
C LEU A 416 -8.50 18.32 -3.19
N GLN A 417 -8.60 18.56 -1.88
CA GLN A 417 -9.70 19.27 -1.22
C GLN A 417 -9.22 20.08 -0.01
N PRO A 418 -10.04 20.98 0.56
CA PRO A 418 -9.63 21.80 1.69
C PRO A 418 -9.27 20.97 2.94
N PRO A 419 -8.22 21.32 3.70
CA PRO A 419 -7.44 22.56 3.60
C PRO A 419 -6.25 22.52 2.64
N VAL A 420 -6.01 21.42 1.93
CA VAL A 420 -4.81 21.25 1.06
C VAL A 420 -4.98 21.90 -0.31
N PHE A 421 -6.20 21.90 -0.87
CA PHE A 421 -6.49 22.48 -2.18
C PHE A 421 -7.93 23.00 -2.28
N ASP A 422 -8.12 24.18 -2.87
CA ASP A 422 -9.43 24.73 -3.23
C ASP A 422 -9.29 25.40 -4.61
N VAL A 423 -10.19 25.11 -5.55
CA VAL A 423 -10.15 25.66 -6.92
C VAL A 423 -10.32 27.18 -7.00
N LYS A 424 -10.71 27.84 -5.91
CA LYS A 424 -10.93 29.29 -5.84
C LYS A 424 -9.68 30.12 -5.53
N TYR A 425 -8.61 29.50 -5.03
CA TYR A 425 -7.42 30.15 -4.48
C TYR A 425 -6.14 29.63 -5.14
#